data_AF-A0A142D6B8-F1
#
_entry.id   AF-A0A142D6B8-F1
#
_cell.length_a   1.000
_cell.length_b   1.000
_cell.length_c   1.000
_cell.angle_alpha   90.00
_cell.angle_beta   90.00
_cell.angle_gamma   90.00
#
_symmetry.space_group_name_H-M   'P 1'
#
loop_
_entity.id
_entity.type
_entity.pdbx_description
1 polymer ?
#
loop_
_entity_poly.entity_id
_entity_poly.type
_entity_poly.pdbx_seq_one_letter_code
_entity_poly.pdbx_strand_id
1 'polypeptide(L)'
;MEQKVTGNPFVMYLDKFNVLSPNHSKIYDEYNRDAESEGSFEFTIATKIEKHLKDIFLRSPHSVILTGNAGDGKTRLCRLIHDQFSNNPLMSWPENGIITVQYEKGTIKIVKDLSELKEEVVYDILSELQCYVCNRHKESVFFLIAANEGKLSKVLMRYNELSVLRQHIMERFDSHENNNDQLSVINLLDVTSSVYVERVLNEWNKEEYWKSCEECEKKTQCIIYLNHRRTSRPAIQQKIVDQYRLLDYLEAHITLREMLIHVSYLITGGYICKDILEADHTQICDQSKKVYYQNFYGVGIGEEAFSEMKALRIFRSLDPGLYSYSQVDDFIIHGDINGDEEIERLYDRVFDNDLDMEFDYFRKKIRFYREYGQNIDQSFFEHWMPRLRRKVYFELEDRKYLNTLKLLPFEYLEQYISLFNNNNAQNSIRKELINGLNRAFSRRLIQKFKSKGSFYLKVSNETLMIYGSFDRRRIELLQEDERSDLDHLPSKFFLVVDGEVKLKINLSVFEYLMRLSSGGTHNILSQEVEILLNTFRNELIRISKPDMDVLEIYRLDRDSGVYVEHELDE
;
A
#
# COMPACT_ATOMS: atom_id res chain seq x y z
N MET A 1 45.64 22.79 7.84
CA MET A 1 44.36 23.06 7.17
C MET A 1 43.55 21.79 7.26
N GLU A 2 42.69 21.68 8.26
CA GLU A 2 41.71 20.59 8.33
C GLU A 2 40.74 20.78 7.16
N GLN A 3 40.78 19.88 6.18
CA GLN A 3 39.74 19.82 5.16
C GLN A 3 38.45 19.42 5.86
N LYS A 4 37.53 20.38 5.97
CA LYS A 4 36.18 20.20 6.46
C LYS A 4 35.55 19.09 5.61
N VAL A 5 35.32 17.91 6.19
CA VAL A 5 34.76 16.78 5.44
C VAL A 5 33.31 17.13 5.10
N THR A 6 33.08 17.62 3.88
CA THR A 6 31.75 17.92 3.36
C THR A 6 31.14 16.63 2.86
N GLY A 7 30.24 16.04 3.66
CA GLY A 7 29.42 14.90 3.25
C GLY A 7 28.48 15.25 2.10
N ASN A 8 27.87 14.22 1.49
CA ASN A 8 26.94 14.42 0.38
C ASN A 8 25.71 15.24 0.85
N PRO A 9 25.44 16.42 0.26
CA PRO A 9 24.29 17.26 0.62
C PRO A 9 22.95 16.55 0.46
N PHE A 10 22.83 15.61 -0.49
CA PHE A 10 21.60 14.84 -0.69
C PHE A 10 21.32 13.90 0.48
N VAL A 11 22.35 13.28 1.07
CA VAL A 11 22.19 12.46 2.29
C VAL A 11 21.70 13.32 3.45
N MET A 12 22.17 14.57 3.57
CA MET A 12 21.66 15.51 4.57
C MET A 12 20.22 15.96 4.30
N TYR A 13 19.83 16.06 3.03
CA TYR A 13 18.43 16.29 2.66
C TYR A 13 17.54 15.12 3.08
N LEU A 14 17.98 13.88 2.86
CA LEU A 14 17.25 12.67 3.28
C LEU A 14 17.09 12.59 4.81
N ASP A 15 18.06 13.06 5.58
CA ASP A 15 17.99 13.09 7.06
C ASP A 15 16.84 13.97 7.58
N LYS A 16 16.33 14.93 6.79
CA LYS A 16 15.12 15.69 7.15
C LYS A 16 13.90 14.78 7.35
N PHE A 17 13.90 13.60 6.74
CA PHE A 17 12.85 12.58 6.88
C PHE A 17 13.22 11.47 7.87
N ASN A 18 14.32 11.60 8.61
CA ASN A 18 14.76 10.58 9.57
C ASN A 18 14.02 10.74 10.90
N VAL A 19 13.24 9.72 11.31
CA VAL A 19 12.51 9.69 12.59
C VAL A 19 13.46 9.63 13.79
N LEU A 20 14.67 9.10 13.58
CA LEU A 20 15.69 8.98 14.62
C LEU A 20 16.49 10.29 14.81
N SER A 21 16.24 11.30 13.98
CA SER A 21 16.94 12.59 14.03
C SER A 21 16.12 13.63 14.80
N PRO A 22 16.75 14.47 15.65
CA PRO A 22 16.06 15.58 16.33
C PRO A 22 15.47 16.63 15.37
N ASN A 23 15.80 16.57 14.07
CA ASN A 23 15.26 17.43 13.02
C ASN A 23 13.82 17.04 12.56
N HIS A 24 13.26 15.92 13.04
CA HIS A 24 11.92 15.44 12.67
C HIS A 24 10.79 16.47 12.90
N SER A 25 10.99 17.42 13.84
CA SER A 25 10.03 18.47 14.16
C SER A 25 9.78 19.49 13.03
N LYS A 26 10.57 19.50 11.95
CA LYS A 26 10.41 20.43 10.81
C LYS A 26 9.58 19.89 9.63
N ILE A 27 9.12 18.63 9.69
CA ILE A 27 8.37 17.96 8.60
C ILE A 27 6.89 18.44 8.52
N TYR A 28 6.40 19.16 9.54
CA TYR A 28 4.97 19.53 9.62
C TYR A 28 4.51 20.50 8.51
N ASP A 29 5.43 21.30 7.96
CA ASP A 29 5.24 21.95 6.67
C ASP A 29 6.16 21.24 5.66
N GLU A 30 5.57 20.38 4.82
CA GLU A 30 6.27 19.52 3.84
C GLU A 30 7.16 20.29 2.84
N TYR A 31 7.17 21.63 2.88
CA TYR A 31 8.08 22.50 2.15
C TYR A 31 8.37 23.76 2.98
N ASN A 32 9.22 23.65 4.00
CA ASN A 32 9.97 24.82 4.44
C ASN A 32 10.95 25.18 3.32
N ARG A 33 10.67 26.28 2.61
CA ARG A 33 11.69 27.03 1.87
C ARG A 33 12.70 27.55 2.89
N ASP A 34 13.60 26.69 3.35
CA ASP A 34 14.79 27.13 4.07
C ASP A 34 15.67 27.86 3.04
N ALA A 35 15.40 29.15 2.89
CA ALA A 35 16.07 30.08 1.98
C ALA A 35 17.57 30.27 2.30
N GLU A 36 18.12 29.54 3.27
CA GLU A 36 19.49 29.66 3.77
C GLU A 36 20.38 28.44 3.43
N SER A 37 19.86 27.38 2.81
CA SER A 37 20.68 26.26 2.33
C SER A 37 21.03 26.40 0.85
N GLU A 38 22.28 26.81 0.56
CA GLU A 38 22.89 26.69 -0.77
C GLU A 38 22.82 25.22 -1.22
N GLY A 39 21.89 24.90 -2.12
CA GLY A 39 21.63 23.53 -2.60
C GLY A 39 20.27 22.96 -2.18
N SER A 40 19.20 23.76 -2.21
CA SER A 40 17.84 23.28 -1.97
C SER A 40 17.43 22.25 -3.03
N PHE A 41 17.47 20.96 -2.68
CA PHE A 41 16.80 19.93 -3.47
C PHE A 41 15.29 20.21 -3.43
N GLU A 42 14.74 20.73 -4.52
CA GLU A 42 13.30 20.90 -4.71
C GLU A 42 12.80 19.73 -5.54
N PHE A 43 12.05 18.84 -4.90
CA PHE A 43 11.47 17.69 -5.57
C PHE A 43 9.99 17.90 -5.80
N THR A 44 9.56 17.70 -7.05
CA THR A 44 8.14 17.68 -7.42
C THR A 44 7.85 16.39 -8.16
N ILE A 45 7.10 15.48 -7.52
CA ILE A 45 6.51 14.34 -8.23
C ILE A 45 5.33 14.90 -9.02
N ALA A 46 5.40 14.87 -10.34
CA ALA A 46 4.23 15.15 -11.15
C ALA A 46 3.18 14.07 -10.88
N THR A 47 1.97 14.47 -10.49
CA THR A 47 0.85 13.56 -10.19
C THR A 47 -0.33 13.80 -11.11
N LYS A 48 -1.13 12.74 -11.35
CA LYS A 48 -2.39 12.89 -12.08
C LYS A 48 -3.32 13.88 -11.38
N ILE A 49 -3.35 13.87 -10.04
CA ILE A 49 -4.20 14.77 -9.25
C ILE A 49 -3.81 16.24 -9.41
N GLU A 50 -2.52 16.56 -9.47
CA GLU A 50 -2.08 17.93 -9.73
C GLU A 50 -2.57 18.43 -11.09
N LYS A 51 -2.39 17.61 -12.12
CA LYS A 51 -2.86 17.94 -13.46
C LYS A 51 -4.38 18.09 -13.48
N HIS A 52 -5.10 17.18 -12.83
CA HIS A 52 -6.55 17.19 -12.77
C HIS A 52 -7.08 18.45 -12.06
N LEU A 53 -6.52 18.82 -10.90
CA LEU A 53 -6.90 20.06 -10.20
C LEU A 53 -6.61 21.30 -11.04
N LYS A 54 -5.46 21.37 -11.71
CA LYS A 54 -5.16 22.47 -12.64
C LYS A 54 -6.18 22.52 -13.78
N ASP A 55 -6.49 21.37 -14.39
CA ASP A 55 -7.46 21.28 -15.48
C ASP A 55 -8.89 21.66 -15.04
N ILE A 56 -9.31 21.36 -13.80
CA ILE A 56 -10.59 21.83 -13.24
C ILE A 56 -10.64 23.36 -13.30
N PHE A 57 -9.72 24.05 -12.63
CA PHE A 57 -9.74 25.51 -12.57
C PHE A 57 -9.44 26.18 -13.92
N LEU A 58 -8.67 25.54 -14.81
CA LEU A 58 -8.35 26.07 -16.13
C LEU A 58 -9.47 25.87 -17.15
N ARG A 59 -10.21 24.75 -17.12
CA ARG A 59 -11.14 24.39 -18.21
C ARG A 59 -12.60 24.48 -17.79
N SER A 60 -12.94 23.88 -16.65
CA SER A 60 -14.32 23.76 -16.15
C SER A 60 -14.35 24.12 -14.66
N PRO A 61 -14.18 25.41 -14.31
CA PRO A 61 -13.97 25.80 -12.92
C PRO A 61 -15.23 25.52 -12.08
N HIS A 62 -15.02 24.82 -10.98
CA HIS A 62 -16.04 24.48 -9.99
C HIS A 62 -15.36 24.22 -8.64
N SER A 63 -16.13 24.11 -7.56
CA SER A 63 -15.55 23.91 -6.21
C SER A 63 -14.98 22.51 -6.03
N VAL A 64 -13.91 22.38 -5.27
CA VAL A 64 -13.22 21.12 -4.97
C VAL A 64 -12.98 20.96 -3.48
N ILE A 65 -13.28 19.79 -2.93
CA ILE A 65 -12.91 19.36 -1.59
C ILE A 65 -11.89 18.22 -1.70
N LEU A 66 -10.72 18.41 -1.12
CA LEU A 66 -9.69 17.39 -0.93
C LEU A 66 -9.86 16.74 0.45
N THR A 67 -10.14 15.45 0.49
CA THR A 67 -10.18 14.66 1.73
C THR A 67 -8.96 13.74 1.84
N GLY A 68 -8.64 13.32 3.07
CA GLY A 68 -7.54 12.40 3.36
C GLY A 68 -6.98 12.60 4.77
N ASN A 69 -5.98 11.82 5.13
CA ASN A 69 -5.27 11.89 6.40
C ASN A 69 -4.20 12.98 6.42
N ALA A 70 -3.70 13.30 7.63
CA ALA A 70 -2.55 14.19 7.76
C ALA A 70 -1.32 13.53 7.12
N GLY A 71 -0.58 14.27 6.28
CA GLY A 71 0.57 13.74 5.55
C GLY A 71 0.29 13.23 4.13
N ASP A 72 -0.96 13.29 3.63
CA ASP A 72 -1.30 12.92 2.24
C ASP A 72 -1.03 14.03 1.21
N GLY A 73 -0.51 15.19 1.64
CA GLY A 73 -0.18 16.29 0.74
C GLY A 73 -1.35 17.20 0.33
N LYS A 74 -2.49 17.19 1.04
CA LYS A 74 -3.61 18.13 0.81
C LYS A 74 -3.15 19.60 0.81
N THR A 75 -2.41 20.01 1.83
CA THR A 75 -1.86 21.37 1.96
C THR A 75 -0.92 21.73 0.82
N ARG A 76 -0.15 20.76 0.32
CA ARG A 76 0.75 20.92 -0.83
C ARG A 76 -0.04 21.18 -2.11
N LEU A 77 -1.11 20.42 -2.35
CA LEU A 77 -2.00 20.63 -3.50
C LEU A 77 -2.68 22.01 -3.44
N CYS A 78 -3.12 22.45 -2.26
CA CYS A 78 -3.65 23.80 -2.08
C CYS A 78 -2.61 24.89 -2.41
N ARG A 79 -1.37 24.73 -1.95
CA ARG A 79 -0.26 25.67 -2.28
C ARG A 79 0.06 25.66 -3.78
N LEU A 80 0.08 24.48 -4.40
CA LEU A 80 0.35 24.32 -5.83
C LEU A 80 -0.70 25.02 -6.69
N ILE A 81 -1.98 24.93 -6.33
CA ILE A 81 -3.04 25.66 -7.04
C ILE A 81 -2.94 27.16 -6.76
N HIS A 82 -2.63 27.59 -5.54
CA HIS A 82 -2.35 29.00 -5.26
C HIS A 82 -1.24 29.54 -6.16
N ASP A 83 -0.07 28.91 -6.16
CA ASP A 83 1.13 29.37 -6.88
C ASP A 83 0.96 29.30 -8.41
N GLN A 84 0.07 28.44 -8.90
CA GLN A 84 -0.27 28.36 -10.32
C GLN A 84 -1.08 29.56 -10.82
N PHE A 85 -1.92 30.15 -9.97
CA PHE A 85 -2.87 31.22 -10.36
C PHE A 85 -2.56 32.58 -9.70
N SER A 86 -1.64 32.63 -8.75
CA SER A 86 -1.13 33.85 -8.13
C SER A 86 0.14 34.33 -8.82
N ASN A 87 0.31 35.65 -8.95
CA ASN A 87 1.55 36.25 -9.43
C ASN A 87 2.72 36.12 -8.43
N ASN A 88 2.40 35.92 -7.15
CA ASN A 88 3.39 35.77 -6.08
C ASN A 88 3.23 34.39 -5.43
N PRO A 89 4.31 33.61 -5.29
CA PRO A 89 4.25 32.32 -4.63
C PRO A 89 3.98 32.48 -3.14
N LEU A 90 3.23 31.54 -2.56
CA LEU A 90 2.87 31.55 -1.15
C LEU A 90 4.11 31.28 -0.29
N MET A 91 4.55 32.29 0.47
CA MET A 91 5.65 32.14 1.42
C MET A 91 5.18 31.42 2.69
N SER A 92 4.12 31.92 3.32
CA SER A 92 3.49 31.34 4.50
C SER A 92 1.97 31.39 4.40
N TRP A 93 1.29 30.48 5.08
CA TRP A 93 -0.17 30.52 5.21
C TRP A 93 -0.60 31.64 6.16
N PRO A 94 -1.71 32.35 5.90
CA PRO A 94 -2.27 33.30 6.85
C PRO A 94 -2.75 32.58 8.12
N GLU A 95 -2.80 33.31 9.24
CA GLU A 95 -3.19 32.75 10.56
C GLU A 95 -4.58 32.10 10.55
N ASN A 96 -5.50 32.63 9.75
CA ASN A 96 -6.85 32.09 9.61
C ASN A 96 -6.93 30.87 8.67
N GLY A 97 -5.81 30.47 8.03
CA GLY A 97 -5.74 29.33 7.12
C GLY A 97 -6.52 29.50 5.80
N ILE A 98 -6.99 30.70 5.47
CA ILE A 98 -7.83 30.97 4.30
C ILE A 98 -7.17 32.03 3.44
N ILE A 99 -6.99 31.73 2.15
CA ILE A 99 -6.46 32.68 1.17
C ILE A 99 -7.34 32.72 -0.07
N THR A 100 -7.37 33.87 -0.73
CA THR A 100 -8.17 34.10 -1.92
C THR A 100 -7.25 34.48 -3.08
N VAL A 101 -7.40 33.81 -4.21
CA VAL A 101 -6.64 34.07 -5.44
C VAL A 101 -7.61 34.52 -6.53
N GLN A 102 -7.38 35.71 -7.08
CA GLN A 102 -8.09 36.18 -8.27
C GLN A 102 -7.35 35.73 -9.52
N TYR A 103 -8.09 35.24 -10.51
CA TYR A 103 -7.55 34.74 -11.77
C TYR A 103 -8.54 34.97 -12.92
N GLU A 104 -8.16 34.61 -14.15
CA GLU A 104 -8.92 34.92 -15.37
C GLU A 104 -10.40 34.50 -15.31
N LYS A 105 -10.72 33.35 -14.69
CA LYS A 105 -12.08 32.81 -14.65
C LYS A 105 -12.85 33.14 -13.38
N GLY A 106 -12.30 33.95 -12.47
CA GLY A 106 -12.98 34.37 -11.25
C GLY A 106 -12.08 34.37 -10.02
N THR A 107 -12.59 33.85 -8.92
CA THR A 107 -11.92 33.86 -7.62
C THR A 107 -11.88 32.46 -7.02
N ILE A 108 -10.70 32.01 -6.57
CA ILE A 108 -10.52 30.75 -5.84
C ILE A 108 -10.31 31.06 -4.36
N LYS A 109 -11.22 30.59 -3.50
CA LYS A 109 -11.08 30.61 -2.04
C LYS A 109 -10.48 29.30 -1.56
N ILE A 110 -9.23 29.35 -1.11
CA ILE A 110 -8.45 28.18 -0.71
C ILE A 110 -8.43 28.10 0.81
N VAL A 111 -8.81 26.94 1.35
CA VAL A 111 -8.84 26.64 2.79
C VAL A 111 -7.81 25.55 3.09
N LYS A 112 -6.77 25.89 3.87
CA LYS A 112 -5.60 25.05 4.15
C LYS A 112 -5.95 23.73 4.82
N ASP A 113 -6.72 23.80 5.89
CA ASP A 113 -7.22 22.64 6.61
C ASP A 113 -8.45 23.04 7.44
N LEU A 114 -9.63 22.49 7.10
CA LEU A 114 -10.83 22.66 7.93
C LEU A 114 -10.62 22.10 9.35
N SER A 115 -9.67 21.19 9.53
CA SER A 115 -9.43 20.47 10.78
C SER A 115 -8.85 21.34 11.88
N GLU A 116 -8.15 22.41 11.53
CA GLU A 116 -7.54 23.34 12.48
C GLU A 116 -8.47 24.52 12.83
N LEU A 117 -9.55 24.73 12.06
CA LEU A 117 -10.50 25.81 12.28
C LEU A 117 -11.53 25.50 13.36
N LYS A 118 -12.01 26.56 14.03
CA LYS A 118 -13.16 26.50 14.92
C LYS A 118 -14.41 26.09 14.17
N GLU A 119 -15.29 25.35 14.83
CA GLU A 119 -16.44 24.73 14.18
C GLU A 119 -17.40 25.76 13.56
N GLU A 120 -17.57 26.92 14.20
CA GLU A 120 -18.41 28.02 13.69
C GLU A 120 -17.87 28.55 12.36
N VAL A 121 -16.55 28.68 12.24
CA VAL A 121 -15.88 29.12 11.00
C VAL A 121 -16.03 28.06 9.90
N VAL A 122 -15.94 26.78 10.27
CA VAL A 122 -16.16 25.67 9.32
C VAL A 122 -17.60 25.70 8.81
N TYR A 123 -18.58 25.92 9.68
CA TYR A 123 -19.99 26.07 9.29
C TYR A 123 -20.17 27.23 8.31
N ASP A 124 -19.61 28.41 8.59
CA ASP A 124 -19.74 29.58 7.72
C ASP A 124 -19.16 29.32 6.32
N ILE A 125 -17.98 28.66 6.25
CA ILE A 125 -17.34 28.28 4.98
C ILE A 125 -18.19 27.28 4.20
N LEU A 126 -18.72 26.24 4.85
CA LEU A 126 -19.53 25.21 4.19
C LEU A 126 -20.90 25.75 3.76
N SER A 127 -21.48 26.67 4.54
CA SER A 127 -22.71 27.37 4.21
C SER A 127 -22.52 28.25 2.97
N GLU A 128 -21.43 29.01 2.94
CA GLU A 128 -21.04 29.80 1.76
C GLU A 128 -20.80 28.92 0.53
N LEU A 129 -20.05 27.82 0.68
CA LEU A 129 -19.85 26.84 -0.39
C LEU A 129 -21.18 26.31 -0.94
N GLN A 130 -22.11 25.93 -0.05
CA GLN A 130 -23.42 25.43 -0.47
C GLN A 130 -24.17 26.48 -1.30
N CYS A 131 -24.14 27.75 -0.91
CA CYS A 131 -24.77 28.83 -1.68
C CYS A 131 -24.23 28.90 -3.12
N TYR A 132 -22.90 28.85 -3.29
CA TYR A 132 -22.28 28.88 -4.62
C TYR A 132 -22.53 27.60 -5.43
N VAL A 133 -22.56 26.43 -4.79
CA VAL A 133 -22.91 25.17 -5.48
C VAL A 133 -24.37 25.23 -5.96
N CYS A 134 -25.31 25.61 -5.09
CA CYS A 134 -26.73 25.71 -5.42
C CYS A 134 -27.02 26.76 -6.50
N ASN A 135 -26.25 27.85 -6.55
CA ASN A 135 -26.42 28.89 -7.55
C ASN A 135 -25.63 28.65 -8.86
N ARG A 136 -24.89 27.53 -8.94
CA ARG A 136 -24.02 27.15 -10.08
C ARG A 136 -22.87 28.14 -10.33
N HIS A 137 -22.26 28.65 -9.27
CA HIS A 137 -21.12 29.56 -9.32
C HIS A 137 -21.34 30.81 -10.19
N LYS A 138 -22.53 31.41 -10.17
CA LYS A 138 -22.86 32.58 -11.01
C LYS A 138 -21.92 33.76 -10.80
N GLU A 139 -21.42 33.95 -9.59
CA GLU A 139 -20.48 35.01 -9.22
C GLU A 139 -19.01 34.62 -9.50
N SER A 140 -18.77 33.46 -10.12
CA SER A 140 -17.43 32.95 -10.45
C SER A 140 -16.51 32.82 -9.22
N VAL A 141 -17.08 32.41 -8.08
CA VAL A 141 -16.35 32.09 -6.86
C VAL A 141 -16.32 30.57 -6.67
N PHE A 142 -15.12 30.02 -6.55
CA PHE A 142 -14.86 28.60 -6.43
C PHE A 142 -14.06 28.31 -5.16
N PHE A 143 -14.27 27.14 -4.56
CA PHE A 143 -13.56 26.73 -3.36
C PHE A 143 -12.53 25.66 -3.67
N LEU A 144 -11.40 25.69 -2.97
CA LEU A 144 -10.49 24.56 -2.82
C LEU A 144 -10.28 24.31 -1.34
N ILE A 145 -10.90 23.27 -0.81
CA ILE A 145 -10.93 23.02 0.63
C ILE A 145 -10.19 21.72 0.93
N ALA A 146 -9.16 21.79 1.76
CA ALA A 146 -8.57 20.59 2.36
C ALA A 146 -9.26 20.27 3.69
N ALA A 147 -9.63 19.01 3.88
CA ALA A 147 -10.37 18.57 5.06
C ALA A 147 -9.99 17.15 5.49
N ASN A 148 -10.17 16.86 6.78
CA ASN A 148 -10.31 15.49 7.25
C ASN A 148 -11.76 15.02 7.06
N GLU A 149 -11.94 13.83 6.48
CA GLU A 149 -13.24 13.25 6.15
C GLU A 149 -14.18 13.15 7.36
N GLY A 150 -13.66 12.70 8.52
CA GLY A 150 -14.44 12.54 9.74
C GLY A 150 -14.91 13.87 10.32
N LYS A 151 -14.06 14.91 10.31
CA LYS A 151 -14.45 16.24 10.79
C LYS A 151 -15.45 16.90 9.84
N LEU A 152 -15.24 16.77 8.54
CA LEU A 152 -16.17 17.26 7.51
C LEU A 152 -17.56 16.63 7.68
N SER A 153 -17.61 15.31 7.77
CA SER A 153 -18.86 14.55 7.97
C SER A 153 -19.57 14.95 9.25
N LYS A 154 -18.83 15.14 10.36
CA LYS A 154 -19.39 15.57 11.65
C LYS A 154 -20.12 16.91 11.56
N VAL A 155 -19.55 17.91 10.88
CA VAL A 155 -20.19 19.22 10.73
C VAL A 155 -21.42 19.12 9.82
N LEU A 156 -21.33 18.40 8.70
CA LEU A 156 -22.45 18.18 7.78
C LEU A 156 -23.64 17.47 8.45
N MET A 157 -23.38 16.52 9.35
CA MET A 157 -24.43 15.81 10.09
C MET A 157 -25.07 16.66 11.19
N ARG A 158 -24.33 17.63 11.76
CA ARG A 158 -24.82 18.47 12.86
C ARG A 158 -25.77 19.57 12.40
N TYR A 159 -25.49 20.20 11.27
CA TYR A 159 -26.25 21.34 10.76
C TYR A 159 -27.18 20.93 9.61
N ASN A 160 -28.50 20.98 9.85
CA ASN A 160 -29.50 20.58 8.86
C ASN A 160 -29.57 21.53 7.65
N GLU A 161 -29.15 22.77 7.85
CA GLU A 161 -29.00 23.81 6.84
C GLU A 161 -28.04 23.40 5.73
N LEU A 162 -27.08 22.51 6.01
CA LEU A 162 -26.11 21.96 5.05
C LEU A 162 -26.59 20.69 4.34
N SER A 163 -27.89 20.39 4.37
CA SER A 163 -28.46 19.13 3.86
C SER A 163 -28.16 18.87 2.37
N VAL A 164 -28.17 19.91 1.53
CA VAL A 164 -27.89 19.79 0.09
C VAL A 164 -26.42 19.42 -0.12
N LEU A 165 -25.52 20.15 0.54
CA LEU A 165 -24.08 19.87 0.47
C LEU A 165 -23.74 18.50 1.07
N ARG A 166 -24.39 18.13 2.18
CA ARG A 166 -24.26 16.81 2.80
C ARG A 166 -24.64 15.71 1.82
N GLN A 167 -25.78 15.82 1.14
CA GLN A 167 -26.20 14.83 0.16
C GLN A 167 -25.14 14.65 -0.94
N HIS A 168 -24.70 15.76 -1.55
CA HIS A 168 -23.67 15.70 -2.60
C HIS A 168 -22.37 15.06 -2.11
N ILE A 169 -21.89 15.39 -0.92
CA ILE A 169 -20.63 14.85 -0.38
C ILE A 169 -20.78 13.37 -0.02
N MET A 170 -21.88 12.96 0.61
CA MET A 170 -22.11 11.56 0.98
C MET A 170 -22.22 10.66 -0.26
N GLU A 171 -22.96 11.09 -1.29
CA GLU A 171 -23.04 10.36 -2.57
C GLU A 171 -21.65 10.14 -3.18
N ARG A 172 -20.70 11.06 -2.95
CA ARG A 172 -19.34 10.95 -3.48
C ARG A 172 -18.40 10.10 -2.66
N PHE A 173 -18.64 9.99 -1.35
CA PHE A 173 -17.94 9.00 -0.54
C PHE A 173 -18.36 7.58 -0.90
N ASP A 174 -19.60 7.38 -1.39
CA ASP A 174 -20.05 6.10 -1.91
C ASP A 174 -19.40 5.73 -3.26
N SER A 175 -19.23 6.71 -4.15
CA SER A 175 -18.51 6.52 -5.43
C SER A 175 -17.93 7.82 -5.98
N HIS A 176 -16.68 7.77 -6.45
CA HIS A 176 -16.02 8.90 -7.10
C HIS A 176 -16.70 9.34 -8.41
N GLU A 177 -17.49 8.46 -9.03
CA GLU A 177 -18.24 8.74 -10.26
C GLU A 177 -19.37 9.76 -10.04
N ASN A 178 -19.76 10.00 -8.79
CA ASN A 178 -20.81 10.96 -8.42
C ASN A 178 -20.30 12.41 -8.35
N ASN A 179 -19.09 12.69 -8.84
CA ASN A 179 -18.61 14.06 -9.06
C ASN A 179 -19.41 14.73 -10.20
N ASN A 180 -19.63 16.04 -10.10
CA ASN A 180 -20.41 16.81 -11.07
C ASN A 180 -19.72 18.14 -11.41
N ASP A 181 -20.37 18.97 -12.22
CA ASP A 181 -19.84 20.24 -12.72
C ASP A 181 -19.88 21.40 -11.71
N GLN A 182 -20.36 21.18 -10.49
CA GLN A 182 -20.47 22.21 -9.43
C GLN A 182 -19.54 21.95 -8.26
N LEU A 183 -19.39 20.68 -7.89
CA LEU A 183 -18.51 20.26 -6.81
C LEU A 183 -17.70 19.07 -7.30
N SER A 184 -16.47 18.90 -6.82
CA SER A 184 -15.67 17.67 -6.87
C SER A 184 -15.21 17.33 -5.46
N VAL A 185 -15.34 16.07 -5.05
CA VAL A 185 -14.76 15.56 -3.79
C VAL A 185 -13.73 14.53 -4.19
N ILE A 186 -12.49 14.75 -3.79
CA ILE A 186 -11.36 13.92 -4.15
C ILE A 186 -10.71 13.38 -2.88
N ASN A 187 -10.78 12.07 -2.70
CA ASN A 187 -10.16 11.40 -1.57
C ASN A 187 -8.72 10.98 -1.91
N LEU A 188 -7.75 11.56 -1.21
CA LEU A 188 -6.34 11.21 -1.40
C LEU A 188 -5.98 9.83 -0.83
N LEU A 189 -6.88 9.21 -0.05
CA LEU A 189 -6.74 7.82 0.40
C LEU A 189 -6.89 6.82 -0.75
N ASP A 190 -7.50 7.23 -1.87
CA ASP A 190 -7.65 6.37 -3.04
C ASP A 190 -6.36 6.29 -3.87
N VAL A 191 -5.34 7.09 -3.57
CA VAL A 191 -4.12 7.10 -4.38
C VAL A 191 -3.25 5.89 -4.04
N THR A 192 -2.84 5.14 -5.07
CA THR A 192 -2.01 3.96 -4.87
C THR A 192 -0.58 4.31 -4.52
N SER A 193 -0.10 3.75 -3.41
CA SER A 193 1.21 4.06 -2.84
C SER A 193 2.37 3.54 -3.71
N SER A 194 2.13 2.44 -4.41
CA SER A 194 3.09 1.83 -5.34
C SER A 194 3.51 2.77 -6.49
N VAL A 195 2.59 3.58 -7.03
CA VAL A 195 2.90 4.54 -8.10
C VAL A 195 3.83 5.65 -7.59
N TYR A 196 3.61 6.11 -6.35
CA TYR A 196 4.43 7.15 -5.75
C TYR A 196 5.82 6.66 -5.38
N VAL A 197 5.93 5.50 -4.73
CA VAL A 197 7.23 4.99 -4.30
C VAL A 197 8.14 4.74 -5.50
N GLU A 198 7.59 4.26 -6.63
CA GLU A 198 8.33 4.11 -7.87
C GLU A 198 8.93 5.45 -8.35
N ARG A 199 8.11 6.52 -8.38
CA ARG A 199 8.57 7.86 -8.76
C ARG A 199 9.62 8.43 -7.79
N VAL A 200 9.42 8.23 -6.48
CA VAL A 200 10.40 8.64 -5.45
C VAL A 200 11.72 7.91 -5.63
N LEU A 201 11.69 6.57 -5.78
CA LEU A 201 12.90 5.76 -5.96
C LEU A 201 13.64 6.13 -7.23
N ASN A 202 12.93 6.35 -8.33
CA ASN A 202 13.53 6.79 -9.59
C ASN A 202 14.22 8.14 -9.45
N GLU A 203 13.58 9.09 -8.78
CA GLU A 203 14.19 10.40 -8.55
C GLU A 203 15.39 10.32 -7.60
N TRP A 204 15.20 9.75 -6.42
CA TRP A 204 16.21 9.78 -5.35
C TRP A 204 17.43 8.93 -5.68
N ASN A 205 17.33 8.02 -6.66
CA ASN A 205 18.46 7.24 -7.17
C ASN A 205 19.09 7.81 -8.45
N LYS A 206 18.74 9.03 -8.89
CA LYS A 206 19.47 9.67 -10.00
C LYS A 206 20.94 9.85 -9.65
N GLU A 207 21.83 9.42 -10.55
CA GLU A 207 23.28 9.45 -10.35
C GLU A 207 23.82 10.84 -9.98
N GLU A 208 23.20 11.91 -10.46
CA GLU A 208 23.58 13.29 -10.18
C GLU A 208 23.59 13.64 -8.68
N TYR A 209 22.73 13.02 -7.88
CA TYR A 209 22.66 13.23 -6.42
C TYR A 209 23.72 12.45 -5.65
N TRP A 210 24.40 11.50 -6.30
CA TRP A 210 25.31 10.55 -5.64
C TRP A 210 26.76 10.67 -6.10
N LYS A 211 27.08 11.58 -7.03
CA LYS A 211 28.45 11.84 -7.53
C LYS A 211 29.48 12.01 -6.41
N SER A 212 29.16 12.78 -5.36
CA SER A 212 30.06 12.97 -4.22
C SER A 212 30.36 11.68 -3.45
N CYS A 213 29.44 10.71 -3.46
CA CYS A 213 29.68 9.39 -2.86
C CYS A 213 30.54 8.49 -3.75
N GLU A 214 30.59 8.73 -5.06
CA GLU A 214 31.41 7.96 -5.99
C GLU A 214 32.91 8.20 -5.79
N GLU A 215 33.27 9.43 -5.43
CA GLU A 215 34.63 9.90 -5.17
C GLU A 215 35.03 9.77 -3.69
N CYS A 216 34.13 9.30 -2.82
CA CYS A 216 34.36 9.20 -1.38
C CYS A 216 35.33 8.05 -1.03
N GLU A 217 36.33 8.33 -0.20
CA GLU A 217 37.33 7.34 0.26
C GLU A 217 36.72 6.14 0.98
N LYS A 218 35.59 6.33 1.65
CA LYS A 218 34.86 5.29 2.40
C LYS A 218 33.81 4.56 1.57
N LYS A 219 33.74 4.76 0.25
CA LYS A 219 32.72 4.20 -0.66
C LYS A 219 32.48 2.69 -0.48
N THR A 220 33.53 1.89 -0.33
CA THR A 220 33.42 0.42 -0.17
C THR A 220 32.95 -0.03 1.21
N GLN A 221 32.98 0.86 2.20
CA GLN A 221 32.53 0.63 3.58
C GLN A 221 31.26 1.43 3.91
N CYS A 222 30.70 2.14 2.93
CA CYS A 222 29.56 3.02 3.11
C CYS A 222 28.25 2.28 2.85
N ILE A 223 27.52 1.95 3.93
CA ILE A 223 26.23 1.27 3.83
C ILE A 223 25.18 2.09 3.06
N ILE A 224 25.20 3.43 3.23
CA ILE A 224 24.28 4.34 2.52
C ILE A 224 24.47 4.22 1.01
N TYR A 225 25.72 4.23 0.56
CA TYR A 225 26.04 4.13 -0.87
C TYR A 225 25.80 2.72 -1.43
N LEU A 226 26.05 1.66 -0.63
CA LEU A 226 25.67 0.30 -0.99
C LEU A 226 24.16 0.19 -1.24
N ASN A 227 23.36 0.69 -0.28
CA ASN A 227 21.90 0.66 -0.38
C ASN A 227 21.44 1.41 -1.62
N HIS A 228 21.91 2.64 -1.82
CA HIS A 228 21.63 3.40 -3.05
C HIS A 228 21.96 2.58 -4.30
N ARG A 229 23.18 2.06 -4.43
CA ARG A 229 23.58 1.32 -5.64
C ARG A 229 22.74 0.06 -5.89
N ARG A 230 22.26 -0.61 -4.84
CA ARG A 230 21.33 -1.75 -4.96
C ARG A 230 19.93 -1.27 -5.33
N THR A 231 19.42 -0.25 -4.65
CA THR A 231 18.08 0.30 -4.89
C THR A 231 18.01 1.14 -6.17
N SER A 232 19.11 1.42 -6.85
CA SER A 232 19.14 1.94 -8.22
C SER A 232 18.92 0.86 -9.28
N ARG A 233 19.03 -0.43 -8.94
CA ARG A 233 18.83 -1.52 -9.90
C ARG A 233 17.34 -1.71 -10.19
N PRO A 234 16.89 -1.70 -11.46
CA PRO A 234 15.47 -1.79 -11.80
C PRO A 234 14.74 -3.00 -11.19
N ALA A 235 15.36 -4.18 -11.17
CA ALA A 235 14.73 -5.37 -10.61
C ALA A 235 14.49 -5.26 -9.09
N ILE A 236 15.43 -4.67 -8.36
CA ILE A 236 15.31 -4.44 -6.91
C ILE A 236 14.27 -3.35 -6.64
N GLN A 237 14.28 -2.25 -7.43
CA GLN A 237 13.23 -1.22 -7.35
C GLN A 237 11.85 -1.82 -7.54
N GLN A 238 11.68 -2.66 -8.57
CA GLN A 238 10.41 -3.31 -8.82
C GLN A 238 9.96 -4.16 -7.63
N LYS A 239 10.88 -4.89 -6.97
CA LYS A 239 10.55 -5.65 -5.75
C LYS A 239 10.14 -4.77 -4.57
N ILE A 240 10.71 -3.57 -4.44
CA ILE A 240 10.29 -2.57 -3.45
C ILE A 240 8.90 -2.05 -3.79
N VAL A 241 8.65 -1.70 -5.06
CA VAL A 241 7.33 -1.27 -5.56
C VAL A 241 6.29 -2.36 -5.34
N ASP A 242 6.62 -3.62 -5.61
CA ASP A 242 5.74 -4.78 -5.41
C ASP A 242 5.31 -4.93 -3.94
N GLN A 243 6.19 -4.60 -2.98
CA GLN A 243 5.83 -4.63 -1.56
C GLN A 243 4.83 -3.52 -1.19
N TYR A 244 4.98 -2.31 -1.73
CA TYR A 244 3.95 -1.27 -1.61
C TYR A 244 2.67 -1.67 -2.33
N ARG A 245 2.78 -2.38 -3.45
CA ARG A 245 1.62 -2.91 -4.17
C ARG A 245 0.84 -3.93 -3.34
N LEU A 246 1.51 -4.71 -2.48
CA LEU A 246 0.84 -5.57 -1.51
C LEU A 246 0.01 -4.76 -0.50
N LEU A 247 0.50 -3.60 -0.04
CA LEU A 247 -0.30 -2.71 0.81
C LEU A 247 -1.56 -2.25 0.08
N ASP A 248 -1.44 -1.86 -1.19
CA ASP A 248 -2.59 -1.46 -2.01
C ASP A 248 -3.61 -2.62 -2.12
N TYR A 249 -3.15 -3.86 -2.32
CA TYR A 249 -4.00 -5.05 -2.37
C TYR A 249 -4.66 -5.42 -1.03
N LEU A 250 -4.06 -5.00 0.08
CA LEU A 250 -4.58 -5.15 1.44
C LEU A 250 -5.45 -3.94 1.86
N GLU A 251 -5.60 -2.94 0.99
CA GLU A 251 -6.26 -1.66 1.27
C GLU A 251 -5.66 -0.94 2.49
N ALA A 252 -4.36 -1.14 2.71
CA ALA A 252 -3.60 -0.50 3.76
C ALA A 252 -3.05 0.84 3.27
N HIS A 253 -3.65 1.94 3.73
CA HIS A 253 -3.19 3.28 3.37
C HIS A 253 -1.87 3.63 4.05
N ILE A 254 -0.92 4.14 3.26
CA ILE A 254 0.30 4.80 3.75
C ILE A 254 0.30 6.25 3.26
N THR A 255 0.50 7.19 4.18
CA THR A 255 0.57 8.60 3.81
C THR A 255 1.84 8.90 3.01
N LEU A 256 1.83 9.95 2.19
CA LEU A 256 3.03 10.37 1.44
C LEU A 256 4.20 10.64 2.40
N ARG A 257 3.92 11.25 3.55
CA ARG A 257 4.93 11.49 4.59
C ARG A 257 5.54 10.20 5.13
N GLU A 258 4.72 9.24 5.54
CA GLU A 258 5.21 7.94 6.03
C GLU A 258 6.05 7.23 4.96
N MET A 259 5.62 7.30 3.69
CA MET A 259 6.37 6.73 2.56
C MET A 259 7.74 7.39 2.38
N LEU A 260 7.83 8.73 2.38
CA LEU A 260 9.11 9.45 2.22
C LEU A 260 10.08 9.15 3.36
N ILE A 261 9.58 9.09 4.58
CA ILE A 261 10.35 8.68 5.76
C ILE A 261 10.84 7.25 5.60
N HIS A 262 9.97 6.32 5.20
CA HIS A 262 10.32 4.92 5.01
C HIS A 262 11.39 4.75 3.92
N VAL A 263 11.25 5.40 2.77
CA VAL A 263 12.24 5.33 1.67
C VAL A 263 13.57 5.98 2.09
N SER A 264 13.53 7.09 2.84
CA SER A 264 14.74 7.72 3.36
C SER A 264 15.50 6.77 4.28
N TYR A 265 14.78 6.14 5.22
CA TYR A 265 15.36 5.15 6.12
C TYR A 265 15.87 3.90 5.38
N LEU A 266 15.14 3.44 4.37
CA LEU A 266 15.53 2.31 3.53
C LEU A 266 16.91 2.54 2.90
N ILE A 267 17.16 3.73 2.37
CA ILE A 267 18.43 4.11 1.74
C ILE A 267 19.52 4.38 2.79
N THR A 268 19.22 5.19 3.81
CA THR A 268 20.24 5.73 4.73
C THR A 268 20.52 4.84 5.94
N GLY A 269 19.59 3.97 6.31
CA GLY A 269 19.63 3.23 7.58
C GLY A 269 19.51 4.12 8.83
N GLY A 270 19.16 5.41 8.64
CA GLY A 270 19.15 6.42 9.71
C GLY A 270 20.51 7.10 9.95
N TYR A 271 21.49 6.89 9.08
CA TYR A 271 22.83 7.50 9.18
C TYR A 271 23.01 8.67 8.21
N ILE A 272 23.91 9.57 8.57
CA ILE A 272 24.45 10.61 7.70
C ILE A 272 25.90 10.32 7.31
N CYS A 273 26.44 11.03 6.32
CA CYS A 273 27.82 10.84 5.85
C CYS A 273 28.84 10.97 7.00
N LYS A 274 28.61 11.89 7.94
CA LYS A 274 29.48 12.09 9.11
C LYS A 274 29.64 10.80 9.92
N ASP A 275 28.55 10.08 10.16
CA ASP A 275 28.56 8.83 10.93
C ASP A 275 29.41 7.75 10.25
N ILE A 276 29.45 7.72 8.91
CA ILE A 276 30.24 6.76 8.14
C ILE A 276 31.72 7.14 8.14
N LEU A 277 32.03 8.43 8.04
CA LEU A 277 33.39 8.94 7.96
C LEU A 277 34.13 8.82 9.30
N GLU A 278 33.41 9.02 10.41
CA GLU A 278 33.95 8.93 11.77
C GLU A 278 33.89 7.50 12.36
N ALA A 279 33.32 6.53 11.62
CA ALA A 279 33.11 5.17 12.11
C ALA A 279 34.42 4.41 12.35
N ASP A 280 34.54 3.81 13.54
CA ASP A 280 35.53 2.77 13.82
C ASP A 280 35.11 1.39 13.29
N HIS A 281 35.95 0.37 13.46
CA HIS A 281 35.68 -0.98 12.98
C HIS A 281 34.41 -1.61 13.60
N THR A 282 34.12 -1.33 14.87
CA THR A 282 32.93 -1.87 15.53
C THR A 282 31.67 -1.21 15.00
N GLN A 283 31.71 0.11 14.80
CA GLN A 283 30.62 0.87 14.22
C GLN A 283 30.34 0.47 12.77
N ILE A 284 31.37 0.23 11.96
CA ILE A 284 31.19 -0.28 10.58
C ILE A 284 30.46 -1.63 10.58
N CYS A 285 30.76 -2.52 11.53
CA CYS A 285 30.09 -3.81 11.66
C CYS A 285 28.59 -3.66 12.03
N ASP A 286 28.24 -2.68 12.85
CA ASP A 286 26.82 -2.41 13.15
C ASP A 286 26.12 -1.70 12.00
N GLN A 287 26.81 -0.77 11.33
CA GLN A 287 26.32 -0.08 10.13
C GLN A 287 26.07 -1.07 8.99
N SER A 288 26.91 -2.09 8.80
CA SER A 288 26.73 -3.10 7.74
C SER A 288 25.45 -3.94 7.89
N LYS A 289 24.80 -3.90 9.06
CA LYS A 289 23.49 -4.54 9.28
C LYS A 289 22.34 -3.68 8.76
N LYS A 290 22.53 -2.37 8.56
CA LYS A 290 21.52 -1.43 8.06
C LYS A 290 21.38 -1.44 6.53
N VAL A 291 21.24 -2.64 5.99
CA VAL A 291 21.04 -2.92 4.55
C VAL A 291 19.59 -2.69 4.15
N TYR A 292 19.35 -2.24 2.92
CA TYR A 292 18.02 -1.81 2.46
C TYR A 292 16.94 -2.88 2.66
N TYR A 293 17.24 -4.16 2.38
CA TYR A 293 16.29 -5.27 2.53
C TYR A 293 15.99 -5.64 3.99
N GLN A 294 16.80 -5.16 4.96
CA GLN A 294 16.48 -5.24 6.39
C GLN A 294 15.79 -3.96 6.88
N ASN A 295 16.25 -2.79 6.39
CA ASN A 295 15.69 -1.49 6.72
C ASN A 295 14.22 -1.39 6.30
N PHE A 296 13.85 -1.99 5.16
CA PHE A 296 12.48 -2.05 4.65
C PHE A 296 11.49 -2.63 5.69
N TYR A 297 11.91 -3.63 6.48
CA TYR A 297 11.05 -4.25 7.51
C TYR A 297 11.33 -3.68 8.92
N GLY A 298 12.19 -2.66 9.02
CA GLY A 298 12.55 -2.01 10.28
C GLY A 298 13.23 -2.96 11.27
N VAL A 299 14.07 -3.86 10.77
CA VAL A 299 14.82 -4.84 11.57
C VAL A 299 15.86 -4.13 12.44
N GLY A 300 15.92 -4.48 13.72
CA GLY A 300 16.86 -3.87 14.66
C GLY A 300 16.56 -2.40 14.97
N ILE A 301 15.30 -1.98 14.79
CA ILE A 301 14.79 -0.71 15.32
C ILE A 301 13.94 -1.00 16.56
N GLY A 302 14.20 -0.28 17.66
CA GLY A 302 13.40 -0.38 18.88
C GLY A 302 11.93 -0.09 18.61
N GLU A 303 11.03 -0.75 19.33
CA GLU A 303 9.58 -0.65 19.11
C GLU A 303 9.05 0.79 19.19
N GLU A 304 9.65 1.62 20.05
CA GLU A 304 9.22 3.00 20.31
C GLU A 304 9.44 3.92 19.10
N ALA A 305 10.58 3.84 18.42
CA ALA A 305 11.01 4.83 17.42
C ALA A 305 10.17 4.83 16.14
N PHE A 306 9.48 3.72 15.84
CA PHE A 306 8.63 3.57 14.65
C PHE A 306 7.21 3.12 14.99
N SER A 307 6.84 3.08 16.28
CA SER A 307 5.49 2.73 16.74
C SER A 307 4.40 3.59 16.11
N GLU A 308 4.74 4.82 15.71
CA GLU A 308 3.84 5.79 15.08
C GLU A 308 3.57 5.50 13.60
N MET A 309 4.41 4.69 12.92
CA MET A 309 4.28 4.41 11.49
C MET A 309 3.43 3.16 11.24
N LYS A 310 2.18 3.35 10.84
CA LYS A 310 1.24 2.23 10.63
C LYS A 310 1.73 1.27 9.54
N ALA A 311 2.32 1.80 8.48
CA ALA A 311 2.81 1.00 7.36
C ALA A 311 3.91 0.01 7.76
N LEU A 312 4.83 0.38 8.66
CA LEU A 312 5.91 -0.51 9.07
C LEU A 312 5.38 -1.74 9.83
N ARG A 313 4.32 -1.58 10.62
CA ARG A 313 3.67 -2.71 11.30
C ARG A 313 3.13 -3.72 10.31
N ILE A 314 2.58 -3.24 9.19
CA ILE A 314 2.07 -4.10 8.12
C ILE A 314 3.24 -4.73 7.36
N PHE A 315 4.26 -3.97 6.97
CA PHE A 315 5.45 -4.55 6.34
C PHE A 315 6.11 -5.64 7.19
N ARG A 316 6.19 -5.46 8.52
CA ARG A 316 6.71 -6.50 9.43
C ARG A 316 5.91 -7.80 9.37
N SER A 317 4.59 -7.76 9.18
CA SER A 317 3.80 -8.99 9.03
C SER A 317 4.00 -9.64 7.65
N LEU A 318 4.43 -8.86 6.66
CA LEU A 318 4.78 -9.28 5.31
C LEU A 318 6.25 -9.67 5.14
N ASP A 319 7.06 -9.66 6.21
CA ASP A 319 8.50 -9.85 6.15
C ASP A 319 8.88 -11.27 5.65
N PRO A 320 9.55 -11.39 4.48
CA PRO A 320 9.96 -12.66 3.91
C PRO A 320 11.04 -13.38 4.73
N GLY A 321 11.67 -12.71 5.69
CA GLY A 321 12.58 -13.33 6.65
C GLY A 321 11.87 -14.27 7.64
N LEU A 322 10.58 -14.05 7.90
CA LEU A 322 9.80 -14.78 8.92
C LEU A 322 9.26 -16.12 8.42
N TYR A 323 9.11 -16.29 7.11
CA TYR A 323 8.56 -17.50 6.51
C TYR A 323 9.67 -18.34 5.87
N SER A 324 9.68 -19.63 6.17
CA SER A 324 10.59 -20.59 5.56
C SER A 324 9.93 -21.24 4.35
N TYR A 325 10.69 -21.36 3.27
CA TYR A 325 10.31 -22.16 2.11
C TYR A 325 11.50 -23.02 1.69
N SER A 326 11.32 -24.35 1.71
CA SER A 326 12.44 -25.30 1.64
C SER A 326 13.33 -25.11 0.42
N GLN A 327 12.77 -24.77 -0.75
CA GLN A 327 13.58 -24.56 -1.95
C GLN A 327 14.46 -23.30 -1.85
N VAL A 328 13.96 -22.24 -1.21
CA VAL A 328 14.76 -21.02 -0.98
C VAL A 328 15.82 -21.27 0.08
N ASP A 329 15.46 -21.94 1.18
CA ASP A 329 16.42 -22.25 2.23
C ASP A 329 17.54 -23.18 1.72
N ASP A 330 17.17 -24.17 0.88
CA ASP A 330 18.14 -25.04 0.22
C ASP A 330 19.05 -24.27 -0.74
N PHE A 331 18.52 -23.33 -1.52
CA PHE A 331 19.33 -22.45 -2.37
C PHE A 331 20.31 -21.60 -1.55
N ILE A 332 19.86 -21.02 -0.42
CA ILE A 332 20.74 -20.26 0.48
C ILE A 332 21.85 -21.15 1.03
N ILE A 333 21.53 -22.39 1.42
CA ILE A 333 22.47 -23.28 2.11
C ILE A 333 23.35 -24.07 1.15
N HIS A 334 22.95 -24.36 -0.09
CA HIS A 334 23.65 -25.28 -1.00
C HIS A 334 23.79 -24.78 -2.46
N GLY A 335 23.33 -23.57 -2.77
CA GLY A 335 23.25 -23.10 -4.17
C GLY A 335 24.60 -22.94 -4.90
N ASP A 336 25.70 -22.75 -4.18
CA ASP A 336 27.08 -22.69 -4.72
C ASP A 336 27.70 -24.07 -5.04
N ILE A 337 27.07 -25.17 -4.61
CA ILE A 337 27.52 -26.55 -4.84
C ILE A 337 26.38 -27.39 -5.44
N ASN A 338 25.42 -26.74 -6.09
CA ASN A 338 24.24 -27.40 -6.62
C ASN A 338 24.57 -28.37 -7.77
N GLY A 339 25.66 -28.11 -8.50
CA GLY A 339 26.09 -28.87 -9.67
C GLY A 339 25.44 -28.40 -10.99
N ASP A 340 24.46 -27.49 -10.92
CA ASP A 340 23.92 -26.75 -12.07
C ASP A 340 24.63 -25.39 -12.20
N GLU A 341 25.34 -25.19 -13.31
CA GLU A 341 26.11 -23.96 -13.55
C GLU A 341 25.25 -22.68 -13.54
N GLU A 342 23.97 -22.76 -13.93
CA GLU A 342 23.10 -21.57 -13.91
C GLU A 342 22.72 -21.20 -12.48
N ILE A 343 22.44 -22.18 -11.62
CA ILE A 343 22.11 -21.97 -10.21
C ILE A 343 23.32 -21.44 -9.44
N GLU A 344 24.51 -21.98 -9.68
CA GLU A 344 25.75 -21.52 -9.04
C GLU A 344 26.09 -20.08 -9.43
N ARG A 345 25.94 -19.71 -10.72
CA ARG A 345 26.11 -18.31 -11.18
C ARG A 345 25.07 -17.36 -10.56
N LEU A 346 23.84 -17.83 -10.40
CA LEU A 346 22.78 -17.06 -9.74
C LEU A 346 23.10 -16.84 -8.27
N TYR A 347 23.59 -17.89 -7.59
CA TYR A 347 24.04 -17.83 -6.21
C TYR A 347 25.17 -16.81 -6.03
N ASP A 348 26.21 -16.88 -6.85
CA ASP A 348 27.35 -15.94 -6.79
C ASP A 348 26.94 -14.48 -7.05
N ARG A 349 25.91 -14.26 -7.88
CA ARG A 349 25.36 -12.92 -8.15
C ARG A 349 24.61 -12.37 -6.93
N VAL A 350 23.79 -13.21 -6.28
CA VAL A 350 23.02 -12.80 -5.10
C VAL A 350 23.97 -12.61 -3.92
N PHE A 351 24.82 -13.60 -3.62
CA PHE A 351 25.75 -13.58 -2.50
C PHE A 351 27.18 -13.21 -2.94
N ASP A 352 27.30 -11.96 -3.41
CA ASP A 352 28.60 -11.36 -3.70
C ASP A 352 29.39 -11.04 -2.42
N ASN A 353 30.65 -10.60 -2.57
CA ASN A 353 31.55 -10.33 -1.44
C ASN A 353 31.53 -8.85 -1.04
N ASP A 354 30.36 -8.21 -1.07
CA ASP A 354 30.20 -6.81 -0.70
C ASP A 354 29.93 -6.62 0.81
N LEU A 355 29.81 -5.37 1.26
CA LEU A 355 29.64 -5.00 2.66
C LEU A 355 28.42 -5.66 3.31
N ASP A 356 27.32 -5.88 2.58
CA ASP A 356 26.13 -6.52 3.12
C ASP A 356 26.28 -8.03 3.37
N MET A 357 27.29 -8.67 2.79
CA MET A 357 27.68 -10.06 3.11
C MET A 357 28.89 -10.11 4.06
N GLU A 358 29.26 -8.96 4.63
CA GLU A 358 30.45 -8.80 5.46
C GLU A 358 31.71 -9.30 4.71
N PHE A 359 31.77 -8.93 3.42
CA PHE A 359 32.78 -9.37 2.47
C PHE A 359 32.79 -10.89 2.28
N ASP A 360 33.87 -11.58 2.65
CA ASP A 360 34.02 -13.03 2.50
C ASP A 360 33.54 -13.81 3.74
N TYR A 361 33.04 -13.13 4.76
CA TYR A 361 32.63 -13.76 6.02
C TYR A 361 31.47 -14.74 5.84
N PHE A 362 30.46 -14.36 5.06
CA PHE A 362 29.30 -15.21 4.80
C PHE A 362 29.68 -16.55 4.15
N ARG A 363 30.53 -16.54 3.11
CA ARG A 363 30.99 -17.76 2.43
C ARG A 363 31.73 -18.70 3.38
N LYS A 364 32.60 -18.15 4.24
CA LYS A 364 33.29 -18.93 5.29
C LYS A 364 32.31 -19.53 6.29
N LYS A 365 31.31 -18.76 6.71
CA LYS A 365 30.27 -19.20 7.64
C LYS A 365 29.46 -20.38 7.08
N ILE A 366 29.04 -20.31 5.83
CA ILE A 366 28.30 -21.40 5.19
C ILE A 366 29.15 -22.67 5.06
N ARG A 367 30.42 -22.55 4.64
CA ARG A 367 31.31 -23.72 4.55
C ARG A 367 31.48 -24.39 5.92
N PHE A 368 31.72 -23.58 6.95
CA PHE A 368 31.82 -24.07 8.32
C PHE A 368 30.54 -24.77 8.78
N TYR A 369 29.36 -24.19 8.49
CA TYR A 369 28.08 -24.80 8.81
C TYR A 369 27.91 -26.19 8.17
N ARG A 370 28.26 -26.34 6.88
CA ARG A 370 28.18 -27.63 6.16
C ARG A 370 29.16 -28.68 6.70
N GLU A 371 30.37 -28.28 7.07
CA GLU A 371 31.43 -29.19 7.53
C GLU A 371 31.21 -29.68 8.97
N TYR A 372 30.76 -28.81 9.88
CA TYR A 372 30.72 -29.09 11.33
C TYR A 372 29.31 -29.31 11.89
N GLY A 373 28.26 -29.09 11.09
CA GLY A 373 26.88 -29.46 11.41
C GLY A 373 26.09 -28.47 12.28
N GLN A 374 24.79 -28.75 12.43
CA GLN A 374 23.77 -27.87 13.02
C GLN A 374 23.95 -27.55 14.52
N ASN A 375 24.63 -28.40 15.29
CA ASN A 375 24.67 -28.31 16.76
C ASN A 375 25.57 -27.17 17.30
N ILE A 376 26.34 -26.49 16.43
CA ILE A 376 27.36 -25.51 16.84
C ILE A 376 26.92 -24.06 16.55
N ASP A 377 25.97 -23.83 15.65
CA ASP A 377 25.66 -22.47 15.17
C ASP A 377 24.15 -22.18 15.05
N GLN A 378 23.43 -22.36 16.15
CA GLN A 378 22.05 -21.90 16.29
C GLN A 378 21.94 -20.39 16.02
N SER A 379 23.00 -19.63 16.32
CA SER A 379 23.10 -18.20 16.08
C SER A 379 23.05 -17.85 14.58
N PHE A 380 23.59 -18.70 13.70
CA PHE A 380 23.50 -18.52 12.25
C PHE A 380 22.06 -18.61 11.75
N PHE A 381 21.30 -19.63 12.17
CA PHE A 381 19.90 -19.73 11.76
C PHE A 381 19.03 -18.60 12.29
N GLU A 382 19.27 -18.16 13.54
CA GLU A 382 18.48 -17.11 14.16
C GLU A 382 18.74 -15.73 13.50
N HIS A 383 19.98 -15.44 13.08
CA HIS A 383 20.34 -14.10 12.60
C HIS A 383 20.55 -14.02 11.08
N TRP A 384 21.23 -15.00 10.47
CA TRP A 384 21.55 -14.97 9.05
C TRP A 384 20.39 -15.42 8.18
N MET A 385 19.67 -16.48 8.55
CA MET A 385 18.64 -17.03 7.66
C MET A 385 17.52 -16.02 7.33
N PRO A 386 16.94 -15.28 8.30
CA PRO A 386 15.96 -14.24 7.98
C PRO A 386 16.54 -13.13 7.09
N ARG A 387 17.79 -12.70 7.35
CA ARG A 387 18.51 -11.71 6.54
C ARG A 387 18.69 -12.17 5.09
N LEU A 388 19.10 -13.42 4.90
CA LEU A 388 19.38 -14.00 3.59
C LEU A 388 18.09 -14.26 2.80
N ARG A 389 17.01 -14.72 3.45
CA ARG A 389 15.69 -14.84 2.80
C ARG A 389 15.19 -13.50 2.27
N ARG A 390 15.33 -12.41 3.05
CA ARG A 390 15.01 -11.04 2.57
C ARG A 390 15.87 -10.66 1.37
N LYS A 391 17.17 -10.92 1.42
CA LYS A 391 18.09 -10.64 0.30
C LYS A 391 17.68 -11.41 -0.96
N VAL A 392 17.41 -12.71 -0.84
CA VAL A 392 16.91 -13.55 -1.96
C VAL A 392 15.58 -13.02 -2.48
N TYR A 393 14.65 -12.61 -1.61
CA TYR A 393 13.37 -12.05 -2.03
C TYR A 393 13.53 -10.81 -2.95
N PHE A 394 14.45 -9.90 -2.61
CA PHE A 394 14.69 -8.67 -3.36
C PHE A 394 15.65 -8.82 -4.55
N GLU A 395 16.70 -9.64 -4.44
CA GLU A 395 17.78 -9.70 -5.44
C GLU A 395 17.66 -10.88 -6.41
N LEU A 396 16.80 -11.86 -6.14
CA LEU A 396 16.56 -12.97 -7.06
C LEU A 396 15.56 -12.56 -8.16
N GLU A 397 16.09 -12.36 -9.36
CA GLU A 397 15.31 -11.92 -10.52
C GLU A 397 14.59 -13.08 -11.23
N ASP A 398 15.19 -14.27 -11.25
CA ASP A 398 14.69 -15.41 -12.02
C ASP A 398 13.71 -16.29 -11.22
N ARG A 399 12.44 -16.28 -11.64
CA ARG A 399 11.38 -17.12 -11.07
C ARG A 399 11.36 -18.55 -11.62
N LYS A 400 12.17 -18.86 -12.65
CA LYS A 400 12.26 -20.21 -13.23
C LYS A 400 12.65 -21.25 -12.18
N TYR A 401 13.55 -20.88 -11.27
CA TYR A 401 14.12 -21.80 -10.29
C TYR A 401 13.43 -21.69 -8.93
N LEU A 402 13.09 -20.48 -8.48
CA LEU A 402 12.56 -20.25 -7.14
C LEU A 402 11.43 -19.23 -7.15
N ASN A 403 10.30 -19.59 -6.53
CA ASN A 403 9.20 -18.66 -6.33
C ASN A 403 9.37 -17.92 -4.99
N THR A 404 9.97 -16.73 -5.04
CA THR A 404 10.21 -15.92 -3.83
C THR A 404 8.94 -15.38 -3.19
N LEU A 405 7.80 -15.37 -3.89
CA LEU A 405 6.52 -14.98 -3.28
C LEU A 405 6.05 -15.97 -2.19
N LYS A 406 6.57 -17.21 -2.19
CA LYS A 406 6.28 -18.20 -1.14
C LYS A 406 6.90 -17.85 0.22
N LEU A 407 7.79 -16.86 0.27
CA LEU A 407 8.28 -16.28 1.51
C LEU A 407 7.29 -15.27 2.12
N LEU A 408 6.18 -14.94 1.46
CA LEU A 408 5.15 -14.04 1.99
C LEU A 408 4.02 -14.84 2.67
N PRO A 409 3.22 -14.23 3.57
CA PRO A 409 2.12 -14.90 4.27
C PRO A 409 0.96 -15.40 3.40
N PHE A 410 1.02 -15.17 2.09
CA PHE A 410 -0.08 -15.39 1.14
C PHE A 410 0.25 -16.56 0.21
N GLU A 411 -0.51 -17.64 0.32
CA GLU A 411 -0.32 -18.83 -0.51
C GLU A 411 -0.78 -18.59 -1.96
N TYR A 412 -1.85 -17.80 -2.13
CA TYR A 412 -2.53 -17.56 -3.40
C TYR A 412 -2.26 -16.17 -3.99
N LEU A 413 -1.24 -15.45 -3.49
CA LEU A 413 -0.89 -14.10 -3.99
C LEU A 413 -0.60 -14.07 -5.49
N GLU A 414 0.16 -15.03 -6.00
CA GLU A 414 0.46 -15.11 -7.43
C GLU A 414 -0.80 -15.28 -8.28
N GLN A 415 -1.75 -16.09 -7.80
CA GLN A 415 -3.04 -16.26 -8.46
C GLN A 415 -3.83 -14.96 -8.43
N TYR A 416 -3.86 -14.25 -7.30
CA TYR A 416 -4.52 -12.95 -7.16
C TYR A 416 -3.99 -11.92 -8.16
N ILE A 417 -2.65 -11.77 -8.23
CA ILE A 417 -2.00 -10.85 -9.17
C ILE A 417 -2.35 -11.23 -10.62
N SER A 418 -2.41 -12.52 -10.95
CA SER A 418 -2.71 -13.00 -12.30
C SER A 418 -4.15 -12.70 -12.78
N LEU A 419 -5.06 -12.30 -11.88
CA LEU A 419 -6.44 -11.94 -12.22
C LEU A 419 -6.54 -10.56 -12.87
N PHE A 420 -5.64 -9.63 -12.55
CA PHE A 420 -5.69 -8.28 -13.09
C PHE A 420 -5.46 -8.30 -14.61
N ASN A 421 -6.32 -7.63 -15.35
CA ASN A 421 -6.33 -7.55 -16.81
C ASN A 421 -6.43 -8.92 -17.52
N ASN A 422 -6.98 -9.95 -16.85
CA ASN A 422 -7.09 -11.30 -17.39
C ASN A 422 -8.48 -11.94 -17.15
N ASN A 423 -9.38 -11.68 -18.09
CA ASN A 423 -10.77 -12.20 -18.04
C ASN A 423 -10.85 -13.73 -18.01
N ASN A 424 -9.87 -14.44 -18.59
CA ASN A 424 -9.86 -15.91 -18.57
C ASN A 424 -9.53 -16.45 -17.18
N ALA A 425 -8.55 -15.84 -16.50
CA ALA A 425 -8.21 -16.17 -15.13
C ALA A 425 -9.36 -15.83 -14.17
N GLN A 426 -9.96 -14.64 -14.33
CA GLN A 426 -11.16 -14.22 -13.58
C GLN A 426 -12.31 -15.21 -13.75
N ASN A 427 -12.62 -15.65 -14.98
CA ASN A 427 -13.67 -16.64 -15.20
C ASN A 427 -13.37 -18.01 -14.61
N SER A 428 -12.08 -18.38 -14.57
CA SER A 428 -11.65 -19.67 -14.04
C SER A 428 -11.74 -19.72 -12.51
N ILE A 429 -11.36 -18.64 -11.82
CA ILE A 429 -11.28 -18.60 -10.35
C ILE A 429 -12.64 -18.47 -9.64
N ARG A 430 -13.68 -18.03 -10.37
CA ARG A 430 -15.03 -17.82 -9.81
C ARG A 430 -15.55 -19.07 -9.10
N LYS A 431 -15.32 -20.26 -9.65
CA LYS A 431 -15.76 -21.51 -9.05
C LYS A 431 -15.13 -21.72 -7.67
N GLU A 432 -13.84 -21.46 -7.53
CA GLU A 432 -13.08 -21.61 -6.30
C GLU A 432 -13.55 -20.59 -5.25
N LEU A 433 -13.83 -19.35 -5.66
CA LEU A 433 -14.42 -18.32 -4.79
C LEU A 433 -15.80 -18.71 -4.28
N ILE A 434 -16.70 -19.20 -5.16
CA ILE A 434 -18.03 -19.65 -4.76
C ILE A 434 -17.97 -20.87 -3.83
N ASN A 435 -17.07 -21.82 -4.09
CA ASN A 435 -16.82 -22.91 -3.15
C ASN A 435 -16.36 -22.40 -1.77
N GLY A 436 -15.46 -21.41 -1.76
CA GLY A 436 -15.01 -20.74 -0.54
C GLY A 436 -16.16 -20.08 0.22
N LEU A 437 -17.05 -19.37 -0.49
CA LEU A 437 -18.22 -18.70 0.08
C LEU A 437 -19.23 -19.70 0.66
N ASN A 438 -19.57 -20.76 -0.06
CA ASN A 438 -20.48 -21.78 0.45
C ASN A 438 -19.94 -22.40 1.76
N ARG A 439 -18.63 -22.66 1.81
CA ARG A 439 -17.96 -23.15 3.03
C ARG A 439 -17.93 -22.11 4.15
N ALA A 440 -17.73 -20.84 3.82
CA ALA A 440 -17.77 -19.74 4.79
C ALA A 440 -19.17 -19.59 5.41
N PHE A 441 -20.22 -19.63 4.58
CA PHE A 441 -21.61 -19.46 4.98
C PHE A 441 -22.12 -20.59 5.88
N SER A 442 -21.77 -21.84 5.53
CA SER A 442 -22.16 -23.03 6.30
C SER A 442 -21.25 -23.31 7.50
N ARG A 443 -20.02 -22.77 7.51
CA ARG A 443 -18.93 -23.17 8.43
C ARG A 443 -18.66 -24.67 8.43
N ARG A 444 -18.91 -25.34 7.29
CA ARG A 444 -18.72 -26.77 7.08
C ARG A 444 -17.92 -27.06 5.82
N LEU A 445 -17.31 -28.24 5.79
CA LEU A 445 -16.64 -28.75 4.59
C LEU A 445 -17.70 -29.28 3.62
N ILE A 446 -18.12 -28.43 2.67
CA ILE A 446 -19.06 -28.81 1.61
C ILE A 446 -18.33 -29.51 0.46
N GLN A 447 -19.02 -30.47 -0.16
CA GLN A 447 -18.58 -31.14 -1.38
C GLN A 447 -18.28 -30.12 -2.48
N LYS A 448 -17.09 -30.20 -3.09
CA LYS A 448 -16.73 -29.31 -4.20
C LYS A 448 -17.56 -29.63 -5.44
N PHE A 449 -17.87 -28.61 -6.24
CA PHE A 449 -18.51 -28.83 -7.55
C PHE A 449 -17.66 -29.75 -8.44
N LYS A 450 -18.29 -30.80 -8.98
CA LYS A 450 -17.62 -31.77 -9.87
C LYS A 450 -17.32 -31.17 -11.26
N SER A 451 -18.21 -30.32 -11.79
CA SER A 451 -18.04 -29.66 -13.09
C SER A 451 -17.44 -28.25 -12.96
N LYS A 452 -16.67 -27.79 -13.94
CA LYS A 452 -16.24 -26.38 -14.04
C LYS A 452 -17.38 -25.45 -14.50
N GLY A 453 -18.39 -26.00 -15.19
CA GLY A 453 -19.47 -25.23 -15.82
C GLY A 453 -20.69 -24.99 -14.93
N SER A 454 -20.88 -25.80 -13.88
CA SER A 454 -22.05 -25.78 -13.02
C SER A 454 -21.62 -25.56 -11.58
N PHE A 455 -21.80 -24.34 -11.08
CA PHE A 455 -21.64 -23.98 -9.69
C PHE A 455 -22.75 -23.01 -9.29
N TYR A 456 -23.13 -23.07 -8.01
CA TYR A 456 -24.19 -22.26 -7.44
C TYR A 456 -23.70 -21.63 -6.14
N LEU A 457 -23.96 -20.34 -5.96
CA LEU A 457 -23.80 -19.71 -4.67
C LEU A 457 -25.04 -20.05 -3.83
N LYS A 458 -24.83 -20.83 -2.78
CA LYS A 458 -25.89 -21.30 -1.90
C LYS A 458 -25.83 -20.50 -0.61
N VAL A 459 -26.86 -19.69 -0.37
CA VAL A 459 -26.93 -18.80 0.79
C VAL A 459 -27.43 -19.60 1.97
N SER A 460 -26.50 -20.21 2.71
CA SER A 460 -26.81 -20.99 3.90
C SER A 460 -26.40 -20.29 5.18
N ASN A 461 -26.94 -20.72 6.31
CA ASN A 461 -26.44 -20.33 7.64
C ASN A 461 -25.82 -21.53 8.37
N GLU A 462 -25.47 -21.34 9.64
CA GLU A 462 -24.91 -22.40 10.50
C GLU A 462 -25.90 -23.51 10.83
N THR A 463 -27.21 -23.26 10.70
CA THR A 463 -28.24 -24.29 10.83
C THR A 463 -28.38 -25.13 9.57
N LEU A 464 -27.52 -24.90 8.56
CA LEU A 464 -27.43 -25.66 7.32
C LEU A 464 -28.64 -25.54 6.40
N MET A 465 -29.57 -24.63 6.70
CA MET A 465 -30.68 -24.30 5.82
C MET A 465 -30.19 -23.42 4.68
N ILE A 466 -30.66 -23.69 3.46
CA ILE A 466 -30.35 -22.91 2.26
C ILE A 466 -31.54 -21.98 2.00
N TYR A 467 -31.30 -20.67 2.07
CA TYR A 467 -32.32 -19.63 1.88
C TYR A 467 -32.46 -19.18 0.42
N GLY A 468 -31.45 -19.45 -0.40
CA GLY A 468 -31.41 -19.03 -1.80
C GLY A 468 -30.25 -19.66 -2.55
N SER A 469 -30.42 -19.76 -3.86
CA SER A 469 -29.45 -20.34 -4.79
C SER A 469 -29.28 -19.44 -6.00
N PHE A 470 -28.05 -19.04 -6.28
CA PHE A 470 -27.71 -18.19 -7.43
C PHE A 470 -26.81 -18.96 -8.39
N ASP A 471 -27.26 -19.07 -9.64
CA ASP A 471 -26.51 -19.74 -10.70
C ASP A 471 -25.32 -18.90 -11.20
N ARG A 472 -24.39 -19.55 -11.92
CA ARG A 472 -23.21 -18.90 -12.50
C ARG A 472 -23.52 -17.65 -13.34
N ARG A 473 -24.63 -17.58 -14.07
CA ARG A 473 -24.93 -16.45 -14.98
C ARG A 473 -25.31 -15.19 -14.20
N ARG A 474 -25.79 -15.34 -12.97
CA ARG A 474 -26.15 -14.25 -12.06
C ARG A 474 -24.98 -13.70 -11.25
N ILE A 475 -23.82 -14.32 -11.38
CA ILE A 475 -22.63 -13.99 -10.61
C ILE A 475 -21.61 -13.39 -11.57
N GLU A 476 -21.06 -12.25 -11.25
CA GLU A 476 -20.02 -11.59 -12.02
C GLU A 476 -18.85 -11.23 -11.11
N LEU A 477 -17.63 -11.31 -11.64
CA LEU A 477 -16.44 -10.85 -10.95
C LEU A 477 -15.89 -9.68 -11.76
N LEU A 478 -16.03 -8.47 -11.21
CA LEU A 478 -15.61 -7.23 -11.85
C LEU A 478 -14.30 -6.78 -11.23
N GLN A 479 -13.37 -6.32 -12.06
CA GLN A 479 -12.15 -5.65 -11.58
C GLN A 479 -12.48 -4.20 -11.23
N GLU A 480 -11.80 -3.65 -10.23
CA GLU A 480 -11.76 -2.20 -10.04
C GLU A 480 -11.16 -1.50 -11.27
N ASP A 481 -11.68 -0.32 -11.60
CA ASP A 481 -11.21 0.46 -12.76
C ASP A 481 -10.01 1.35 -12.41
N GLU A 482 -9.16 1.60 -13.40
CA GLU A 482 -8.14 2.64 -13.29
C GLU A 482 -8.78 4.04 -13.27
N ARG A 483 -8.14 4.97 -12.55
CA ARG A 483 -8.60 6.35 -12.49
C ARG A 483 -7.78 7.28 -13.38
N SER A 484 -8.49 8.20 -14.03
CA SER A 484 -7.89 9.26 -14.85
C SER A 484 -7.54 10.52 -14.04
N ASP A 485 -8.28 10.77 -12.95
CA ASP A 485 -8.14 11.95 -12.09
C ASP A 485 -7.03 11.82 -11.05
N LEU A 486 -6.69 10.59 -10.63
CA LEU A 486 -5.62 10.32 -9.68
C LEU A 486 -4.79 9.08 -10.02
N ASP A 487 -3.62 8.98 -9.39
CA ASP A 487 -2.67 7.87 -9.54
C ASP A 487 -3.21 6.61 -8.84
N HIS A 488 -4.24 6.00 -9.42
CA HIS A 488 -4.89 4.79 -8.93
C HIS A 488 -4.62 3.61 -9.86
N LEU A 489 -4.21 2.49 -9.28
CA LEU A 489 -4.10 1.21 -9.95
C LEU A 489 -5.05 0.19 -9.29
N PRO A 490 -5.86 -0.55 -10.06
CA PRO A 490 -6.83 -1.52 -9.56
C PRO A 490 -6.24 -2.47 -8.54
N SER A 491 -6.73 -2.51 -7.31
CA SER A 491 -6.15 -3.35 -6.25
C SER A 491 -7.09 -4.43 -5.73
N LYS A 492 -8.34 -4.43 -6.20
CA LYS A 492 -9.41 -5.33 -5.77
C LYS A 492 -10.38 -5.71 -6.87
N PHE A 493 -11.26 -6.65 -6.53
CA PHE A 493 -12.35 -7.11 -7.36
C PHE A 493 -13.68 -6.96 -6.60
N PHE A 494 -14.78 -6.98 -7.34
CA PHE A 494 -16.14 -6.99 -6.82
C PHE A 494 -16.87 -8.22 -7.35
N LEU A 495 -17.32 -9.08 -6.46
CA LEU A 495 -18.23 -10.17 -6.82
C LEU A 495 -19.65 -9.63 -6.74
N VAL A 496 -20.30 -9.49 -7.88
CA VAL A 496 -21.66 -8.96 -8.02
C VAL A 496 -22.63 -10.11 -8.23
N VAL A 497 -23.73 -10.11 -7.48
CA VAL A 497 -24.79 -11.12 -7.57
C VAL A 497 -26.11 -10.45 -7.94
N ASP A 498 -26.76 -10.94 -8.99
CA ASP A 498 -28.00 -10.41 -9.59
C ASP A 498 -27.92 -8.90 -9.95
N GLY A 499 -26.70 -8.37 -10.14
CA GLY A 499 -26.48 -6.95 -10.43
C GLY A 499 -26.70 -5.99 -9.24
N GLU A 500 -27.15 -6.51 -8.09
CA GLU A 500 -27.58 -5.71 -6.94
C GLU A 500 -26.61 -5.79 -5.77
N VAL A 501 -26.23 -7.01 -5.36
CA VAL A 501 -25.43 -7.22 -4.14
C VAL A 501 -23.96 -7.37 -4.51
N LYS A 502 -23.08 -6.58 -3.88
CA LYS A 502 -21.64 -6.54 -4.20
C LYS A 502 -20.80 -6.96 -2.99
N LEU A 503 -19.95 -7.97 -3.18
CA LEU A 503 -18.88 -8.30 -2.23
C LEU A 503 -17.55 -7.75 -2.72
N LYS A 504 -16.92 -6.89 -1.93
CA LYS A 504 -15.55 -6.45 -2.16
C LYS A 504 -14.57 -7.59 -1.86
N ILE A 505 -13.71 -7.91 -2.81
CA ILE A 505 -12.67 -8.94 -2.73
C ILE A 505 -11.31 -8.27 -2.89
N ASN A 506 -10.71 -7.91 -1.76
CA ASN A 506 -9.28 -7.55 -1.66
C ASN A 506 -8.43 -8.82 -1.43
N LEU A 507 -7.11 -8.68 -1.31
CA LEU A 507 -6.21 -9.85 -1.15
C LEU A 507 -6.53 -10.68 0.11
N SER A 508 -6.90 -10.04 1.21
CA SER A 508 -7.24 -10.75 2.45
C SER A 508 -8.50 -11.63 2.29
N VAL A 509 -9.55 -11.08 1.68
CA VAL A 509 -10.79 -11.81 1.39
C VAL A 509 -10.52 -12.94 0.39
N PHE A 510 -9.74 -12.66 -0.64
CA PHE A 510 -9.36 -13.64 -1.66
C PHE A 510 -8.59 -14.82 -1.04
N GLU A 511 -7.53 -14.54 -0.28
CA GLU A 511 -6.72 -15.56 0.40
C GLU A 511 -7.59 -16.41 1.34
N TYR A 512 -8.48 -15.78 2.11
CA TYR A 512 -9.40 -16.46 3.02
C TYR A 512 -10.34 -17.43 2.27
N LEU A 513 -10.99 -16.96 1.20
CA LEU A 513 -11.90 -17.78 0.40
C LEU A 513 -11.16 -18.92 -0.31
N MET A 514 -9.96 -18.67 -0.83
CA MET A 514 -9.15 -19.68 -1.52
C MET A 514 -8.67 -20.78 -0.56
N ARG A 515 -8.24 -20.43 0.66
CA ARG A 515 -7.91 -21.41 1.71
C ARG A 515 -9.12 -22.24 2.11
N LEU A 516 -10.28 -21.62 2.29
CA LEU A 516 -11.52 -22.35 2.56
C LEU A 516 -11.87 -23.30 1.42
N SER A 517 -11.69 -22.85 0.18
CA SER A 517 -11.91 -23.65 -1.02
C SER A 517 -10.97 -24.85 -1.10
N SER A 518 -9.69 -24.70 -0.72
CA SER A 518 -8.73 -25.81 -0.68
C SER A 518 -8.92 -26.73 0.53
N GLY A 519 -9.56 -26.24 1.61
CA GLY A 519 -9.77 -26.98 2.86
C GLY A 519 -8.69 -26.71 3.92
N GLY A 520 -7.92 -25.64 3.77
CA GLY A 520 -6.90 -25.21 4.73
C GLY A 520 -7.47 -24.47 5.94
N THR A 521 -6.62 -24.23 6.95
CA THR A 521 -6.95 -23.46 8.16
C THR A 521 -6.82 -21.95 7.92
N HIS A 522 -7.66 -21.15 8.59
CA HIS A 522 -7.82 -19.71 8.33
C HIS A 522 -7.30 -18.80 9.46
N ASN A 523 -6.23 -19.20 10.16
CA ASN A 523 -5.82 -18.54 11.43
C ASN A 523 -5.29 -17.09 11.30
N ILE A 524 -5.06 -16.57 10.09
CA ILE A 524 -4.30 -15.32 9.91
C ILE A 524 -5.20 -14.09 9.59
N LEU A 525 -6.47 -14.25 9.19
CA LEU A 525 -7.27 -13.13 8.64
C LEU A 525 -8.79 -13.22 8.92
N SER A 526 -9.22 -13.62 10.12
CA SER A 526 -10.61 -14.10 10.28
C SER A 526 -11.67 -13.06 10.62
N GLN A 527 -11.48 -12.13 11.56
CA GLN A 527 -12.63 -11.39 12.11
C GLN A 527 -13.27 -10.39 11.14
N GLU A 528 -12.49 -9.51 10.52
CA GLU A 528 -13.03 -8.49 9.60
C GLU A 528 -13.62 -9.14 8.34
N VAL A 529 -12.94 -10.16 7.80
CA VAL A 529 -13.42 -10.92 6.64
C VAL A 529 -14.72 -11.65 6.99
N GLU A 530 -14.82 -12.30 8.16
CA GLU A 530 -16.05 -12.96 8.58
C GLU A 530 -17.23 -11.99 8.75
N ILE A 531 -16.99 -10.79 9.29
CA ILE A 531 -18.02 -9.76 9.39
C ILE A 531 -18.50 -9.35 8.00
N LEU A 532 -17.57 -9.08 7.08
CA LEU A 532 -17.90 -8.73 5.69
C LEU A 532 -18.72 -9.84 5.00
N LEU A 533 -18.29 -11.10 5.12
CA LEU A 533 -18.99 -12.24 4.52
C LEU A 533 -20.37 -12.47 5.15
N ASN A 534 -20.53 -12.23 6.45
CA ASN A 534 -21.83 -12.30 7.12
C ASN A 534 -22.79 -11.20 6.65
N THR A 535 -22.30 -9.97 6.49
CA THR A 535 -23.09 -8.85 5.93
C THR A 535 -23.52 -9.18 4.50
N PHE A 536 -22.59 -9.62 3.65
CA PHE A 536 -22.89 -10.04 2.28
C PHE A 536 -23.92 -11.18 2.23
N ARG A 537 -23.78 -12.20 3.09
CA ARG A 537 -24.78 -13.28 3.22
C ARG A 537 -26.17 -12.72 3.55
N ASN A 538 -26.26 -11.82 4.52
CA ASN A 538 -27.55 -11.25 4.95
C ASN A 538 -28.21 -10.42 3.85
N GLU A 539 -27.43 -9.70 3.05
CA GLU A 539 -27.93 -8.99 1.87
C GLU A 539 -28.45 -9.96 0.80
N LEU A 540 -27.73 -11.06 0.55
CA LEU A 540 -28.20 -12.10 -0.36
C LEU A 540 -29.50 -12.76 0.13
N ILE A 541 -29.68 -12.98 1.44
CA ILE A 541 -30.94 -13.51 2.00
C ILE A 541 -32.12 -12.59 1.65
N ARG A 542 -31.93 -11.26 1.65
CA ARG A 542 -33.00 -10.30 1.36
C ARG A 542 -33.49 -10.36 -0.09
N ILE A 543 -32.59 -10.65 -1.02
CA ILE A 543 -32.93 -10.77 -2.46
C ILE A 543 -33.27 -12.22 -2.86
N SER A 544 -33.04 -13.18 -1.96
CA SER A 544 -33.38 -14.58 -2.20
C SER A 544 -34.90 -14.76 -2.21
N LYS A 545 -35.39 -15.55 -3.17
CA LYS A 545 -36.78 -15.99 -3.22
C LYS A 545 -36.81 -17.45 -2.76
N PRO A 546 -37.11 -17.75 -1.49
CA PRO A 546 -37.21 -19.13 -1.04
C PRO A 546 -38.40 -19.80 -1.75
N ASP A 547 -38.19 -21.03 -2.20
CA ASP A 547 -39.30 -21.89 -2.59
C ASP A 547 -40.04 -22.28 -1.31
N MET A 548 -41.33 -22.00 -1.23
CA MET A 548 -42.12 -22.24 -0.02
C MET A 548 -42.46 -23.72 0.14
N ASP A 549 -42.34 -24.51 -0.92
CA ASP A 549 -42.77 -25.90 -0.98
C ASP A 549 -41.59 -26.90 -0.84
N VAL A 550 -40.34 -26.43 -0.83
CA VAL A 550 -39.13 -27.27 -0.76
C VAL A 550 -38.15 -26.73 0.26
N LEU A 551 -37.80 -27.55 1.27
CA LEU A 551 -36.76 -27.21 2.23
C LEU A 551 -35.40 -27.78 1.76
N GLU A 552 -34.55 -26.89 1.23
CA GLU A 552 -33.16 -27.22 0.90
C GLU A 552 -32.25 -27.13 2.14
N ILE A 553 -31.52 -28.20 2.45
CA ILE A 553 -30.52 -28.24 3.54
C ILE A 553 -29.19 -28.86 3.11
N TYR A 554 -28.13 -28.56 3.85
CA TYR A 554 -26.90 -29.35 3.82
C TYR A 554 -26.97 -30.52 4.82
N ARG A 555 -26.77 -31.74 4.32
CA ARG A 555 -26.69 -32.97 5.12
C ARG A 555 -25.28 -33.56 5.06
N LEU A 556 -24.78 -34.08 6.17
CA LEU A 556 -23.52 -34.81 6.20
C LEU A 556 -23.66 -36.14 5.45
N ASP A 557 -22.88 -36.31 4.39
CA ASP A 557 -22.67 -37.59 3.73
C ASP A 557 -21.63 -38.40 4.52
N ARG A 558 -22.04 -39.55 5.05
CA ARG A 558 -21.20 -40.37 5.94
C ARG A 558 -20.08 -41.07 5.18
N ASP A 559 -20.24 -41.32 3.90
CA ASP A 559 -19.26 -42.04 3.09
C ASP A 559 -18.11 -41.12 2.68
N SER A 560 -18.42 -39.88 2.29
CA SER A 560 -17.41 -38.91 1.88
C SER A 560 -16.91 -38.00 3.00
N GLY A 561 -17.61 -37.94 4.14
CA GLY A 561 -17.27 -37.07 5.28
C GLY A 561 -17.49 -35.58 5.01
N VAL A 562 -18.19 -35.22 3.94
CA VAL A 562 -18.51 -33.84 3.55
C VAL A 562 -20.01 -33.58 3.54
N TYR A 563 -20.39 -32.31 3.64
CA TYR A 563 -21.79 -31.91 3.54
C TYR A 563 -22.21 -31.83 2.07
N VAL A 564 -23.39 -32.38 1.77
CA VAL A 564 -24.02 -32.41 0.45
C VAL A 564 -25.43 -31.83 0.52
N GLU A 565 -25.92 -31.32 -0.60
CA GLU A 565 -27.28 -30.78 -0.71
C GLU A 565 -28.32 -31.91 -0.56
N HIS A 566 -29.41 -31.62 0.14
CA HIS A 566 -30.55 -32.51 0.31
C HIS A 566 -31.83 -31.69 0.33
N GLU A 567 -32.76 -32.02 -0.55
CA GLU A 567 -34.12 -31.49 -0.57
C GLU A 567 -35.00 -32.39 0.30
N LEU A 568 -35.78 -31.77 1.17
CA LEU A 568 -36.88 -32.39 1.90
C LEU A 568 -38.18 -31.90 1.26
N ASP A 569 -38.84 -32.79 0.53
CA ASP A 569 -40.21 -32.59 0.06
C ASP A 569 -41.18 -32.83 1.24
N GLU A 570 -42.26 -32.04 1.33
CA GLU A 570 -43.33 -32.25 2.33
C GLU A 570 -44.03 -33.62 2.23
#